data_AF-A0A1F3CKR3-F1
#
_entry.id   AF-A0A1F3CKR3-F1
#
_cell.length_a   1.000
_cell.length_b   1.000
_cell.length_c   1.000
_cell.angle_alpha   90.00
_cell.angle_beta   90.00
_cell.angle_gamma   90.00
#
_symmetry.space_group_name_H-M   'P 1'
#
loop_
_entity.id
_entity.type
_entity.pdbx_description
1 polymer ?
#
loop_
_entity_poly.entity_id
_entity_poly.type
_entity_poly.pdbx_seq_one_letter_code
_entity_poly.pdbx_strand_id
1 'polypeptide(L)'
;MIAETPLVKNLENTEYMNILLDGKGSLKECFSEIQHKIILEEFETANYNEEKIPTKIKKAIRNKDIPSIFLNLAQKYFDSKSNRILV
;
A
#
# COMPACT_ATOMS: atom_id res chain seq x y z
N MET A 1 26.32 -12.22 -8.26
CA MET A 1 27.10 -11.07 -7.78
C MET A 1 26.23 -10.15 -6.94
N ILE A 2 26.04 -10.46 -5.66
CA ILE A 2 25.26 -9.60 -4.74
C ILE A 2 26.03 -8.30 -4.42
N ALA A 3 27.37 -8.39 -4.36
CA ALA A 3 28.26 -7.25 -4.14
C ALA A 3 28.15 -6.13 -5.21
N GLU A 4 27.69 -6.47 -6.42
CA GLU A 4 27.53 -5.50 -7.51
C GLU A 4 26.21 -4.70 -7.42
N THR A 5 25.30 -5.08 -6.53
CA THR A 5 23.99 -4.42 -6.44
C THR A 5 24.15 -3.00 -5.87
N PRO A 6 23.35 -2.03 -6.35
CA PRO A 6 23.35 -0.67 -5.81
C PRO A 6 23.19 -0.64 -4.28
N LEU A 7 22.39 -1.57 -3.73
CA LEU A 7 22.19 -1.69 -2.30
C LEU A 7 23.49 -2.01 -1.54
N VAL A 8 24.28 -2.97 -2.03
CA VAL A 8 25.54 -3.33 -1.37
C VAL A 8 26.59 -2.23 -1.54
N LYS A 9 26.65 -1.58 -2.70
CA LYS A 9 27.54 -0.42 -2.91
C LYS A 9 27.21 0.74 -1.97
N ASN A 10 25.92 0.94 -1.65
CA ASN A 10 25.50 1.97 -0.70
C ASN A 10 25.95 1.70 0.75
N LEU A 11 26.25 0.45 1.12
CA LEU A 11 26.78 0.13 2.44
C LEU A 11 28.22 0.64 2.65
N GLU A 12 28.93 0.98 1.58
CA GLU A 12 30.25 1.64 1.65
C GLU A 12 30.14 3.17 1.82
N ASN A 13 28.94 3.75 1.62
CA ASN A 13 28.71 5.17 1.83
C ASN A 13 28.50 5.45 3.33
N THR A 14 29.44 6.17 3.93
CA THR A 14 29.42 6.51 5.37
C THR A 14 28.21 7.33 5.78
N GLU A 15 27.77 8.28 4.96
CA GLU A 15 26.58 9.11 5.26
C GLU A 15 25.31 8.24 5.25
N TYR A 16 25.19 7.36 4.25
CA TYR A 16 24.10 6.39 4.17
C TYR A 16 24.10 5.45 5.38
N MET A 17 25.28 4.93 5.76
CA MET A 17 25.43 4.07 6.93
C MET A 17 25.09 4.79 8.24
N ASN A 18 25.46 6.07 8.40
CA ASN A 18 25.10 6.85 9.57
C ASN A 18 23.59 7.01 9.72
N ILE A 19 22.89 7.26 8.60
CA ILE A 19 21.41 7.34 8.57
C ILE A 19 20.79 5.98 8.87
N LEU A 20 21.29 4.92 8.22
CA LEU A 20 20.76 3.56 8.34
C LEU A 20 20.93 2.99 9.76
N LEU A 21 22.04 3.34 10.42
CA LEU A 21 22.34 2.87 11.77
C LEU A 21 21.55 3.62 12.85
N ASP A 22 21.12 4.87 12.62
CA ASP A 22 20.35 5.67 13.59
C ASP A 22 20.93 5.63 15.02
N GLY A 23 22.25 5.85 15.12
CA GLY A 23 22.98 5.81 16.40
C GLY A 23 23.36 4.42 16.91
N LYS A 24 23.02 3.33 16.20
CA LYS A 24 23.48 1.97 16.50
C LYS A 24 24.92 1.75 16.03
N GLY A 25 25.64 0.83 16.66
CA GLY A 25 27.03 0.53 16.35
C GLY A 25 27.23 -0.41 15.17
N SER A 26 26.19 -1.12 14.72
CA SER A 26 26.28 -2.03 13.58
C SER A 26 24.91 -2.42 13.01
N LEU A 27 24.90 -2.89 11.75
CA LEU A 27 23.71 -3.49 11.15
C LEU A 27 23.20 -4.67 11.97
N LYS A 28 24.10 -5.48 12.54
CA LYS A 28 23.72 -6.61 13.41
C LYS A 28 22.88 -6.14 14.59
N GLU A 29 23.22 -5.01 15.18
CA GLU A 29 22.45 -4.40 16.26
C GLU A 29 21.08 -3.95 15.76
N CYS A 30 21.01 -3.25 14.61
CA CYS A 30 19.72 -2.89 13.99
C CYS A 30 18.83 -4.12 13.74
N PHE A 31 19.39 -5.21 13.23
CA PHE A 31 18.65 -6.46 12.98
C PHE A 31 18.31 -7.24 14.26
N SER A 32 19.02 -7.02 15.37
CA SER A 32 18.75 -7.73 16.64
C SER A 32 17.47 -7.25 17.32
N GLU A 33 17.05 -6.02 17.06
CA GLU A 33 15.81 -5.43 17.58
C GLU A 33 14.57 -5.91 16.82
N ILE A 34 14.78 -6.41 15.59
CA ILE A 34 13.74 -6.94 14.73
C ILE A 34 13.27 -8.27 15.32
N GLN A 35 12.17 -8.23 16.06
CA GLN A 35 11.47 -9.43 16.53
C GLN A 35 10.78 -10.11 15.36
N HIS A 36 11.56 -10.84 14.57
CA HIS A 36 11.15 -11.49 13.32
C HIS A 36 9.83 -12.26 13.45
N LYS A 37 9.61 -12.94 14.57
CA LYS A 37 8.38 -13.68 14.84
C LYS A 37 7.16 -12.77 14.97
N ILE A 38 7.28 -11.65 15.69
CA ILE A 38 6.19 -10.67 15.84
C ILE A 38 5.88 -10.03 14.51
N ILE A 39 6.91 -9.63 13.76
CA ILE A 39 6.73 -9.00 12.44
C ILE A 39 6.02 -9.96 11.49
N LEU A 40 6.39 -11.23 11.46
CA LEU A 40 5.69 -12.23 10.65
C LEU A 40 4.24 -12.44 11.12
N GLU A 41 4.00 -12.54 12.42
CA GLU A 41 2.64 -12.70 12.97
C GLU A 41 1.75 -11.48 12.66
N GLU A 42 2.27 -10.27 12.82
CA GLU A 42 1.58 -9.03 12.46
C GLU A 42 1.36 -8.91 10.96
N PHE A 43 2.36 -9.27 10.14
CA PHE A 43 2.26 -9.27 8.68
C PHE A 43 1.22 -10.28 8.18
N GLU A 44 1.21 -11.50 8.73
CA GLU A 44 0.18 -12.51 8.44
C GLU A 44 -1.20 -12.04 8.90
N THR A 45 -1.32 -11.39 10.07
CA THR A 45 -2.58 -10.83 10.57
C THR A 45 -3.08 -9.68 9.69
N ALA A 46 -2.18 -8.81 9.21
CA ALA A 46 -2.50 -7.74 8.29
C ALA A 46 -2.94 -8.31 6.93
N ASN A 47 -2.20 -9.26 6.36
CA ASN A 47 -2.55 -9.93 5.11
C ASN A 47 -3.84 -10.74 5.20
N TYR A 48 -4.16 -11.31 6.36
CA TYR A 48 -5.44 -11.99 6.59
C TYR A 48 -6.63 -11.05 6.43
N ASN A 49 -6.45 -9.75 6.71
CA ASN A 49 -7.49 -8.73 6.62
C ASN A 49 -7.44 -7.91 5.33
N GLU A 50 -6.29 -7.84 4.64
CA GLU A 50 -6.10 -6.94 3.50
C GLU A 50 -6.59 -7.48 2.15
N GLU A 51 -6.94 -8.77 2.02
CA GLU A 51 -7.49 -9.26 0.76
C GLU A 51 -8.77 -10.08 0.92
N LYS A 52 -9.89 -9.41 0.63
CA LYS A 52 -10.50 -9.52 -0.71
C LYS A 52 -11.52 -8.40 -0.83
N ILE A 53 -11.49 -7.67 -1.95
CA ILE A 53 -12.66 -6.90 -2.42
C ILE A 53 -13.91 -7.72 -2.06
N PRO A 54 -14.81 -7.20 -1.20
CA PRO A 54 -15.95 -7.96 -0.73
C PRO A 54 -16.64 -8.65 -1.90
N THR A 55 -17.07 -9.90 -1.73
CA THR A 55 -17.60 -10.72 -2.84
C THR A 55 -18.73 -10.01 -3.60
N LYS A 56 -19.52 -9.19 -2.92
CA LYS A 56 -20.55 -8.33 -3.52
C LYS A 56 -19.95 -7.27 -4.46
N ILE A 57 -18.87 -6.62 -4.05
CA ILE A 57 -18.14 -5.65 -4.89
C ILE A 57 -17.45 -6.36 -6.06
N LYS A 58 -16.87 -7.55 -5.86
CA LYS A 58 -16.34 -8.36 -6.99
C LYS A 58 -17.41 -8.71 -8.01
N LYS A 59 -18.61 -9.09 -7.55
CA LYS A 59 -19.76 -9.38 -8.44
C LYS A 59 -20.22 -8.14 -9.19
N ALA A 60 -20.23 -6.98 -8.54
CA ALA A 60 -20.54 -5.71 -9.19
C ALA A 60 -19.50 -5.37 -10.27
N ILE A 61 -18.21 -5.38 -9.96
CA ILE A 61 -17.14 -5.05 -10.94
C ILE A 61 -17.16 -6.00 -12.15
N ARG A 62 -17.56 -7.27 -11.98
CA ARG A 62 -17.69 -8.24 -13.09
C ARG A 62 -18.89 -8.02 -14.00
N ASN A 63 -19.90 -7.28 -13.55
CA ASN A 63 -21.06 -7.00 -14.37
C ASN A 63 -20.68 -5.92 -15.41
N LYS A 64 -20.74 -6.28 -16.70
CA LYS A 64 -20.37 -5.40 -17.82
C LYS A 64 -21.20 -4.12 -17.89
N ASP A 65 -22.37 -4.11 -17.28
CA ASP A 65 -23.28 -2.96 -17.26
C ASP A 65 -23.01 -2.03 -16.07
N ILE A 66 -22.13 -2.39 -15.12
CA ILE A 66 -21.88 -1.53 -13.95
C ILE A 66 -21.20 -0.20 -14.31
N PRO A 67 -20.21 -0.14 -15.24
CA PRO A 67 -19.69 1.13 -15.72
C PRO A 67 -20.79 2.05 -16.27
N SER A 68 -21.72 1.52 -17.06
CA SER A 68 -22.81 2.32 -17.64
C SER A 68 -23.85 2.74 -16.58
N ILE A 69 -24.19 1.86 -15.64
CA ILE A 69 -25.05 2.19 -14.49
C ILE A 69 -24.42 3.31 -13.64
N PHE A 70 -23.12 3.22 -13.36
CA PHE A 70 -22.40 4.23 -12.59
C PHE A 70 -22.39 5.59 -13.31
N LEU A 71 -22.08 5.60 -14.61
CA LEU A 71 -22.10 6.83 -15.42
C LEU A 71 -23.50 7.46 -15.45
N ASN A 72 -24.55 6.64 -15.59
CA ASN A 72 -25.93 7.12 -15.58
C ASN A 72 -26.36 7.68 -14.22
N LEU A 73 -25.91 7.08 -13.11
CA LEU A 73 -26.16 7.59 -11.76
C LEU A 73 -25.42 8.90 -11.50
N ALA A 74 -24.15 8.98 -11.89
CA ALA A 74 -23.35 10.19 -11.77
C ALA A 74 -23.97 11.33 -12.58
N GLN A 75 -24.36 11.06 -13.83
CA GLN A 75 -25.02 12.04 -14.70
C GLN A 75 -26.30 12.57 -14.05
N LYS A 76 -27.20 11.68 -13.59
CA LYS A 76 -28.42 12.09 -12.89
C LYS A 76 -28.16 12.93 -11.64
N TYR A 77 -27.13 12.59 -10.87
CA TYR A 77 -26.73 13.37 -9.70
C TYR A 77 -26.30 14.79 -10.11
N PHE A 78 -25.45 14.93 -11.12
CA PHE A 78 -24.99 16.23 -11.60
C PHE A 78 -26.13 17.05 -12.22
N ASP A 79 -27.02 16.43 -13.00
CA ASP A 79 -28.20 17.08 -13.58
C ASP A 79 -29.15 17.59 -12.48
N SER A 80 -29.38 16.79 -11.44
CA SER A 80 -30.22 17.19 -10.30
C SER A 80 -29.61 18.32 -9.47
N LYS A 81 -28.28 18.44 -9.44
CA LYS A 81 -27.57 19.51 -8.72
C LYS A 81 -27.50 20.78 -9.57
N SER A 82 -27.35 20.66 -10.89
CA SER A 82 -27.45 21.79 -11.82
C SER A 82 -28.84 22.44 -11.78
N ASN A 83 -29.90 21.63 -11.70
CA ASN A 83 -31.28 22.11 -11.53
C ASN A 83 -31.59 22.74 -10.16
N ARG A 84 -30.70 22.61 -9.17
CA ARG A 84 -30.82 23.28 -7.86
C ARG A 84 -30.10 24.63 -7.80
N ILE A 85 -29.34 25.00 -8.82
CA ILE A 85 -28.64 26.29 -8.91
C ILE A 85 -29.50 27.34 -9.64
N LEU A 86 -30.58 26.90 -10.30
CA LEU A 86 -31.51 27.75 -11.06
C LEU A 86 -32.86 27.99 -10.36
N VAL A 87 -32.96 27.76 -9.04
CA VAL A 87 -34.13 28.11 -8.20
C VAL A 87 -33.71 29.01 -7.06
#